data_AF-K6ZW67-F1
#
_entry.id   AF-K6ZW67-F1
#
_cell.length_a   1.000
_cell.length_b   1.000
_cell.length_c   1.000
_cell.angle_alpha   90.00
_cell.angle_beta   90.00
_cell.angle_gamma   90.00
#
_symmetry.space_group_name_H-M   'P 1'
#
loop_
_entity.id
_entity.type
_entity.pdbx_description
1 polymer ?
#
loop_
_entity_poly.entity_id
_entity_poly.type
_entity_poly.pdbx_seq_one_letter_code
_entity_poly.pdbx_strand_id
1 'polypeptide(L)'
;MNMPALKYSQIHQGFYTFINEEVLPACGVEVNVFWQAIEDLIADYSSRPDVYINAEQDNSPAANAKIAPVIDRQQLIQAANSQWTSLFDADGAQANAKANANANAKAYLDKHFALESGSHADVKNYVVYYHHLLAFLKDGSQTGLANPSQFVALCGHKCAPDSIVLKQSSKTLHTEILFDRKGTRGTNDNAGIQDILVETNDAIIVDFNAVQIDGESKIQAYRNLQSFLRGDLQTFTIVKGQQTICRMSNDNTFTDLNGDDYCIANQPPIQVRCANQSLVTELLRDSKRTLAPQVIVDAVVASCIIRKAQTEQSREVTLLLEKGSFTPAMMQRIDDIFEL
;
A
#
# COMPACT_ATOMS: atom_id res chain seq x y z
N MET A 1 35.21 10.81 -4.98
CA MET A 1 35.07 10.31 -3.60
C MET A 1 35.93 9.06 -3.46
N ASN A 2 36.76 8.97 -2.43
CA ASN A 2 37.55 7.77 -2.18
C ASN A 2 36.61 6.65 -1.69
N MET A 3 36.75 5.43 -2.23
CA MET A 3 36.14 4.24 -1.63
C MET A 3 36.62 4.11 -0.17
N PRO A 4 35.80 3.58 0.75
CA PRO A 4 36.21 3.35 2.12
C PRO A 4 37.36 2.36 2.07
N ALA A 5 38.28 2.44 3.02
CA ALA A 5 39.28 1.40 3.20
C ALA A 5 38.61 0.16 3.83
N LEU A 6 37.70 -0.48 3.10
CA LEU A 6 37.25 -1.83 3.39
C LEU A 6 38.47 -2.73 3.22
N LYS A 7 38.94 -3.30 4.33
CA LYS A 7 40.22 -4.01 4.32
C LYS A 7 40.20 -5.21 3.37
N TYR A 8 39.03 -5.79 3.05
CA TYR A 8 38.98 -7.06 2.30
C TYR A 8 37.79 -7.30 1.34
N SER A 9 36.69 -6.53 1.42
CA SER A 9 35.48 -6.80 0.62
C SER A 9 35.41 -6.02 -0.70
N GLN A 10 34.83 -6.62 -1.75
CA GLN A 10 34.56 -5.96 -3.03
C GLN A 10 33.09 -5.55 -3.13
N ILE A 11 32.83 -4.30 -3.47
CA ILE A 11 31.47 -3.76 -3.62
C ILE A 11 31.25 -3.36 -5.08
N HIS A 12 30.07 -3.68 -5.61
CA HIS A 12 29.63 -3.19 -6.90
C HIS A 12 29.57 -1.65 -6.91
N GLN A 13 30.28 -1.01 -7.86
CA GLN A 13 30.45 0.44 -7.87
C GLN A 13 29.11 1.21 -7.88
N GLY A 14 28.15 0.78 -8.70
CA GLY A 14 26.84 1.43 -8.76
C GLY A 14 26.06 1.31 -7.45
N PHE A 15 26.26 0.22 -6.71
CA PHE A 15 25.62 -0.01 -5.41
C PHE A 15 26.28 0.84 -4.32
N TYR A 16 27.60 0.90 -4.33
CA TYR A 16 28.37 1.79 -3.45
C TYR A 16 27.92 3.26 -3.60
N THR A 17 27.83 3.74 -4.84
CA THR A 17 27.36 5.10 -5.15
C THR A 17 25.92 5.29 -4.67
N PHE A 18 25.01 4.37 -4.99
CA PHE A 18 23.61 4.43 -4.56
C PHE A 18 23.48 4.56 -3.04
N ILE A 19 24.15 3.69 -2.28
CA ILE A 19 24.05 3.70 -0.82
C ILE A 19 24.57 5.02 -0.23
N ASN A 20 25.74 5.49 -0.66
CA ASN A 20 26.35 6.67 -0.05
C ASN A 20 25.70 7.99 -0.47
N GLU A 21 25.15 8.07 -1.67
CA GLU A 21 24.58 9.31 -2.20
C GLU A 21 23.07 9.40 -1.99
N GLU A 22 22.34 8.28 -2.00
CA GLU A 22 20.87 8.26 -1.96
C GLU A 22 20.29 7.71 -0.64
N VAL A 23 20.99 6.82 0.06
CA VAL A 23 20.49 6.12 1.26
C VAL A 23 21.05 6.71 2.56
N LEU A 24 22.36 6.61 2.79
CA LEU A 24 23.02 7.00 4.04
C LEU A 24 22.84 8.46 4.46
N PRO A 25 22.84 9.46 3.56
CA PRO A 25 22.65 10.86 3.95
C PRO A 25 21.35 11.11 4.72
N ALA A 26 20.34 10.25 4.53
CA ALA A 26 19.07 10.35 5.21
C ALA A 26 18.99 9.51 6.50
N CYS A 27 19.90 8.56 6.71
CA CYS A 27 19.93 7.70 7.90
C CYS A 27 20.81 8.26 9.02
N GLY A 28 21.69 9.23 8.72
CA GLY A 28 22.61 9.82 9.70
C GLY A 28 23.78 8.92 10.10
N VAL A 29 24.02 7.83 9.35
CA VAL A 29 25.09 6.86 9.62
C VAL A 29 26.34 7.23 8.84
N GLU A 30 27.49 7.23 9.53
CA GLU A 30 28.82 7.40 8.92
C GLU A 30 29.13 6.30 7.90
N VAL A 31 29.60 6.68 6.71
CA VAL A 31 29.84 5.76 5.59
C VAL A 31 30.74 4.58 5.99
N ASN A 32 31.85 4.84 6.68
CA ASN A 32 32.77 3.79 7.09
C ASN A 32 32.16 2.83 8.13
N VAL A 33 31.34 3.37 9.03
CA VAL A 33 30.67 2.59 10.08
C VAL A 33 29.64 1.65 9.45
N PHE A 34 28.83 2.17 8.52
CA PHE A 34 27.85 1.36 7.79
C PHE A 34 28.51 0.18 7.05
N TRP A 35 29.57 0.47 6.28
CA TRP A 35 30.22 -0.56 5.46
C TRP A 35 30.99 -1.59 6.29
N GLN A 36 31.52 -1.22 7.47
CA GLN A 36 32.11 -2.18 8.39
C GLN A 36 31.03 -3.06 9.03
N ALA A 37 29.92 -2.47 9.47
CA ALA A 37 28.88 -3.20 10.17
C ALA A 37 28.13 -4.19 9.26
N ILE A 38 27.93 -3.85 7.98
CA ILE A 38 27.35 -4.79 7.00
C ILE A 38 28.30 -5.96 6.70
N GLU A 39 29.63 -5.72 6.64
CA GLU A 39 30.63 -6.78 6.47
C GLU A 39 30.63 -7.74 7.66
N ASP A 40 30.60 -7.20 8.88
CA ASP A 40 30.54 -7.99 10.11
C ASP A 40 29.25 -8.81 10.19
N LEU A 41 28.10 -8.21 9.85
CA LEU A 41 26.81 -8.90 9.82
C LEU A 41 26.78 -10.05 8.81
N ILE A 42 27.32 -9.84 7.61
CA ILE A 42 27.38 -10.89 6.59
C ILE A 42 28.27 -12.04 7.07
N ALA A 43 29.45 -11.74 7.65
CA ALA A 43 30.34 -12.75 8.20
C ALA A 43 29.69 -13.54 9.34
N ASP A 44 29.01 -12.86 10.26
CA ASP A 44 28.26 -13.48 11.35
C ASP A 44 27.14 -14.39 10.84
N TYR A 45 26.32 -13.90 9.91
CA TYR A 45 25.24 -14.67 9.31
C TYR A 45 25.74 -15.92 8.60
N SER A 46 26.82 -15.80 7.81
CA SER A 46 27.42 -16.96 7.12
C SER A 46 27.91 -18.04 8.10
N SER A 47 28.26 -17.67 9.33
CA SER A 47 28.68 -18.62 10.37
C SER A 47 27.51 -19.26 11.12
N ARG A 48 26.43 -18.51 11.33
CA ARG A 48 25.33 -18.87 12.24
C ARG A 48 23.98 -18.37 11.69
N PRO A 49 23.47 -18.91 10.58
CA PRO A 49 22.25 -18.40 9.94
C PRO A 49 21.02 -18.52 10.84
N ASP A 50 20.92 -19.58 11.64
CA ASP A 50 19.78 -19.85 12.54
C ASP A 50 19.65 -18.83 13.69
N VAL A 51 20.71 -18.07 13.99
CA VAL A 51 20.66 -16.98 14.97
C VAL A 51 19.87 -15.79 14.44
N TYR A 52 19.86 -15.59 13.12
CA TYR A 52 19.33 -14.40 12.46
C TYR A 52 18.01 -14.66 11.73
N ILE A 53 17.77 -15.89 11.30
CA ILE A 53 16.54 -16.28 10.60
C ILE A 53 15.96 -17.53 11.26
N ASN A 54 14.69 -17.43 11.66
CA ASN A 54 13.91 -18.57 12.12
C ASN A 54 13.15 -19.18 10.93
N ALA A 55 13.53 -20.38 10.48
CA ALA A 55 12.93 -21.04 9.31
C ALA A 55 11.56 -21.71 9.57
N GLU A 56 11.13 -21.86 10.82
CA GLU A 56 9.95 -22.68 11.17
C GLU A 56 8.62 -21.90 11.20
N GLN A 57 8.66 -20.58 11.02
CA GLN A 57 7.47 -19.74 11.07
C GLN A 57 6.76 -19.67 9.71
N ASP A 58 5.46 -19.97 9.70
CA ASP A 58 4.60 -19.74 8.52
C ASP A 58 4.35 -18.24 8.36
N ASN A 59 4.77 -17.71 7.21
CA ASN A 59 4.61 -16.31 6.82
C ASN A 59 3.76 -16.18 5.55
N SER A 60 2.78 -17.08 5.41
CA SER A 60 1.78 -17.00 4.36
C SER A 60 1.08 -15.62 4.39
N PRO A 61 1.03 -14.91 3.25
CA PRO A 61 0.40 -13.60 3.19
C PRO A 61 -1.09 -13.70 3.53
N ALA A 62 -1.64 -12.63 4.11
CA ALA A 62 -3.09 -12.56 4.32
C ALA A 62 -3.83 -12.75 2.99
N ALA A 63 -4.99 -13.41 3.00
CA ALA A 63 -5.70 -13.81 1.78
C ALA A 63 -6.06 -12.64 0.83
N ASN A 64 -6.17 -11.43 1.38
CA ASN A 64 -6.48 -10.18 0.69
C ASN A 64 -5.25 -9.30 0.42
N ALA A 65 -4.05 -9.69 0.86
CA ALA A 65 -2.84 -8.90 0.67
C ALA A 65 -2.53 -8.68 -0.81
N LYS A 66 -2.16 -7.45 -1.16
CA LYS A 66 -1.78 -7.08 -2.52
C LYS A 66 -0.29 -7.26 -2.72
N ILE A 67 0.11 -8.31 -3.41
CA ILE A 67 1.52 -8.58 -3.71
C ILE A 67 1.89 -7.86 -5.00
N ALA A 68 2.88 -6.97 -4.93
CA ALA A 68 3.40 -6.22 -6.07
C ALA A 68 4.92 -6.38 -6.18
N PRO A 69 5.44 -6.85 -7.34
CA PRO A 69 6.87 -6.87 -7.61
C PRO A 69 7.48 -5.47 -7.49
N VAL A 70 8.53 -5.31 -6.70
CA VAL A 70 9.15 -3.99 -6.48
C VAL A 70 9.71 -3.37 -7.77
N ILE A 71 10.07 -4.21 -8.76
CA ILE A 71 10.60 -3.76 -10.05
C ILE A 71 9.48 -3.20 -10.96
N ASP A 72 8.23 -3.65 -10.78
CA ASP A 72 7.09 -3.24 -11.59
C ASP A 72 6.39 -2.04 -10.95
N ARG A 73 6.76 -0.84 -11.42
CA ARG A 73 6.18 0.43 -10.95
C ARG A 73 4.67 0.50 -11.18
N GLN A 74 4.15 -0.10 -12.25
CA GLN A 74 2.72 -0.02 -12.55
C GLN A 74 1.94 -0.84 -11.52
N GLN A 75 2.38 -2.06 -11.22
CA GLN A 75 1.75 -2.89 -10.19
C GLN A 75 1.86 -2.27 -8.80
N LEU A 76 3.00 -1.64 -8.45
CA LEU A 76 3.14 -0.91 -7.19
C LEU A 76 2.16 0.26 -7.06
N ILE A 77 2.01 1.06 -8.11
CA ILE A 77 1.05 2.18 -8.13
C ILE A 77 -0.39 1.66 -8.03
N GLN A 78 -0.70 0.57 -8.73
CA GLN A 78 -2.02 -0.07 -8.63
C GLN A 78 -2.30 -0.59 -7.21
N ALA A 79 -1.31 -1.20 -6.56
CA ALA A 79 -1.44 -1.64 -5.18
C ALA A 79 -1.64 -0.45 -4.22
N ALA A 80 -0.85 0.62 -4.35
CA ALA A 80 -1.00 1.85 -3.56
C ALA A 80 -2.38 2.50 -3.71
N ASN A 81 -2.96 2.41 -4.90
CA ASN A 81 -4.24 3.03 -5.23
C ASN A 81 -5.44 2.10 -4.95
N SER A 82 -5.19 0.90 -4.39
CA SER A 82 -6.22 -0.12 -4.16
C SER A 82 -6.92 -0.03 -2.81
N GLN A 83 -6.66 1.02 -2.02
CA GLN A 83 -7.37 1.29 -0.75
C GLN A 83 -8.88 1.27 -0.94
N TRP A 84 -9.38 1.67 -2.10
CA TRP A 84 -10.81 1.66 -2.40
C TRP A 84 -11.11 0.57 -3.41
N THR A 85 -11.95 -0.39 -3.01
CA THR A 85 -12.40 -1.47 -3.87
C THR A 85 -13.84 -1.24 -4.31
N SER A 86 -14.09 -1.25 -5.62
CA SER A 86 -15.45 -1.22 -6.16
C SER A 86 -16.15 -2.54 -5.87
N LEU A 87 -17.28 -2.49 -5.15
CA LEU A 87 -18.15 -3.64 -4.96
C LEU A 87 -18.77 -4.15 -6.26
N PHE A 88 -18.91 -3.27 -7.25
CA PHE A 88 -19.46 -3.65 -8.55
C PHE A 88 -18.46 -4.40 -9.43
N ASP A 89 -17.16 -4.17 -9.25
CA ASP A 89 -16.09 -4.87 -9.99
C ASP A 89 -15.59 -6.14 -9.29
N ALA A 90 -15.83 -6.28 -7.97
CA ALA A 90 -15.39 -7.43 -7.18
C ALA A 90 -16.00 -8.78 -7.63
N ASP A 91 -17.15 -8.78 -8.31
CA ASP A 91 -17.89 -10.00 -8.73
C ASP A 91 -17.50 -10.56 -10.12
N GLY A 92 -16.44 -10.05 -10.76
CA GLY A 92 -15.80 -10.73 -11.88
C GLY A 92 -16.43 -10.51 -13.27
N ALA A 93 -15.56 -10.57 -14.27
CA ALA A 93 -15.74 -10.14 -15.65
C ALA A 93 -16.64 -11.05 -16.52
N GLN A 94 -17.90 -11.30 -16.12
CA GLN A 94 -18.89 -11.96 -17.00
C GLN A 94 -20.14 -11.10 -17.22
N ALA A 95 -20.58 -11.02 -18.47
CA ALA A 95 -21.65 -10.13 -18.93
C ALA A 95 -23.03 -10.38 -18.26
N ASN A 96 -23.25 -11.56 -17.67
CA ASN A 96 -24.47 -11.91 -16.93
C ASN A 96 -24.41 -11.55 -15.42
N ALA A 97 -23.30 -11.01 -14.92
CA ALA A 97 -23.11 -10.66 -13.50
C ALA A 97 -23.53 -9.21 -13.14
N LYS A 98 -23.75 -8.34 -14.13
CA LYS A 98 -23.94 -6.89 -13.89
C LYS A 98 -25.20 -6.52 -13.09
N ALA A 99 -26.32 -7.23 -13.30
CA ALA A 99 -27.55 -6.99 -12.56
C ALA A 99 -27.45 -7.50 -11.10
N ASN A 100 -26.77 -8.63 -10.90
CA ASN A 100 -26.53 -9.21 -9.58
C ASN A 100 -25.55 -8.35 -8.75
N ALA A 101 -24.55 -7.73 -9.39
CA ALA A 101 -23.59 -6.86 -8.73
C ALA A 101 -24.25 -5.62 -8.07
N ASN A 102 -25.23 -4.97 -8.73
CA ASN A 102 -25.96 -3.84 -8.12
C ASN A 102 -26.80 -4.29 -6.93
N ALA A 103 -27.52 -5.42 -7.07
CA ALA A 103 -28.30 -5.99 -5.98
C ALA A 103 -27.41 -6.36 -4.78
N ASN A 104 -26.24 -6.96 -5.02
CA ASN A 104 -25.25 -7.29 -4.00
C ASN A 104 -24.69 -6.04 -3.31
N ALA A 105 -24.36 -5.00 -4.07
CA ALA A 105 -23.80 -3.76 -3.53
C ALA A 105 -24.84 -2.99 -2.68
N LYS A 106 -26.11 -2.96 -3.08
CA LYS A 106 -27.17 -2.36 -2.25
C LYS A 106 -27.54 -3.23 -1.04
N ALA A 107 -27.50 -4.55 -1.16
CA ALA A 107 -27.64 -5.45 -0.02
C ALA A 107 -26.49 -5.28 1.00
N TYR A 108 -25.28 -4.95 0.53
CA TYR A 108 -24.18 -4.55 1.41
C TYR A 108 -24.52 -3.26 2.18
N LEU A 109 -25.09 -2.25 1.51
CA LEU A 109 -25.54 -1.03 2.18
C LEU A 109 -26.64 -1.34 3.21
N ASP A 110 -27.65 -2.13 2.86
CA ASP A 110 -28.72 -2.51 3.81
C ASP A 110 -28.15 -3.25 5.04
N LYS A 111 -27.09 -4.06 4.85
CA LYS A 111 -26.45 -4.81 5.94
C LYS A 111 -25.60 -3.92 6.86
N HIS A 112 -24.86 -2.97 6.30
CA HIS A 112 -23.85 -2.20 7.05
C HIS A 112 -24.28 -0.77 7.40
N PHE A 113 -25.23 -0.22 6.65
CA PHE A 113 -25.70 1.16 6.71
C PHE A 113 -27.23 1.23 6.61
N ALA A 114 -27.93 0.31 7.27
CA ALA A 114 -29.38 0.16 7.18
C ALA A 114 -30.13 1.50 7.30
N LEU A 115 -31.17 1.67 6.48
CA LEU A 115 -32.14 2.74 6.63
C LEU A 115 -33.03 2.47 7.86
N GLU A 116 -33.57 3.54 8.47
CA GLU A 116 -34.54 3.40 9.56
C GLU A 116 -35.82 2.67 9.09
N SER A 117 -36.20 2.88 7.83
CA SER A 117 -37.32 2.21 7.18
C SER A 117 -37.04 2.00 5.69
N GLY A 118 -37.38 0.81 5.17
CA GLY A 118 -37.18 0.47 3.76
C GLY A 118 -35.79 -0.11 3.45
N SER A 119 -35.38 -0.07 2.18
CA SER A 119 -34.11 -0.61 1.67
C SER A 119 -33.47 0.36 0.69
N HIS A 120 -32.14 0.36 0.63
CA HIS A 120 -31.34 1.11 -0.35
C HIS A 120 -31.71 0.77 -1.81
N ALA A 121 -32.26 -0.42 -2.07
CA ALA A 121 -32.78 -0.82 -3.38
C ALA A 121 -33.92 0.07 -3.89
N ASP A 122 -34.74 0.58 -2.97
CA ASP A 122 -35.95 1.35 -3.28
C ASP A 122 -35.73 2.87 -3.30
N VAL A 123 -34.50 3.32 -3.04
CA VAL A 123 -34.13 4.74 -3.03
C VAL A 123 -34.07 5.29 -4.45
N LYS A 124 -34.64 6.49 -4.63
CA LYS A 124 -34.60 7.30 -5.86
C LYS A 124 -33.66 8.49 -5.77
N ASN A 125 -33.39 8.98 -4.56
CA ASN A 125 -32.48 10.10 -4.37
C ASN A 125 -31.92 10.12 -2.96
N TYR A 126 -30.67 10.53 -2.84
CA TYR A 126 -30.04 10.87 -1.56
C TYR A 126 -29.87 12.38 -1.49
N VAL A 127 -30.20 12.97 -0.35
CA VAL A 127 -30.05 14.40 -0.07
C VAL A 127 -29.48 14.54 1.33
N VAL A 128 -28.58 15.50 1.50
CA VAL A 128 -28.08 15.89 2.81
C VAL A 128 -28.87 17.10 3.29
N TYR A 129 -29.58 16.95 4.41
CA TYR A 129 -30.32 18.04 5.04
C TYR A 129 -29.74 18.33 6.42
N TYR A 130 -29.19 19.54 6.59
CA TYR A 130 -28.32 19.89 7.72
C TYR A 130 -27.15 18.90 7.85
N HIS A 131 -27.21 18.01 8.85
CA HIS A 131 -26.21 16.99 9.17
C HIS A 131 -26.73 15.55 8.96
N HIS A 132 -27.91 15.40 8.35
CA HIS A 132 -28.55 14.10 8.17
C HIS A 132 -28.64 13.72 6.70
N LEU A 133 -28.33 12.45 6.40
CA LEU A 133 -28.63 11.83 5.11
C LEU A 133 -30.10 11.44 5.06
N LEU A 134 -30.81 11.97 4.06
CA LEU A 134 -32.19 11.63 3.74
C LEU A 134 -32.23 10.82 2.44
N ALA A 135 -32.85 9.65 2.50
CA ALA A 135 -33.13 8.80 1.35
C ALA A 135 -34.61 8.91 0.99
N PHE A 136 -34.89 9.29 -0.26
CA PHE A 136 -36.25 9.37 -0.81
C PHE A 136 -36.58 8.06 -1.52
N LEU A 137 -37.62 7.37 -1.06
CA LEU A 137 -38.04 6.08 -1.58
C LEU A 137 -38.98 6.22 -2.77
N LYS A 138 -39.12 5.14 -3.54
CA LYS A 138 -39.98 5.08 -4.75
C LYS A 138 -41.46 5.38 -4.48
N ASP A 139 -41.93 5.14 -3.26
CA ASP A 139 -43.31 5.39 -2.81
C ASP A 139 -43.56 6.84 -2.37
N GLY A 140 -42.53 7.69 -2.41
CA GLY A 140 -42.59 9.10 -2.02
C GLY A 140 -42.36 9.34 -0.52
N SER A 141 -42.17 8.29 0.27
CA SER A 141 -41.72 8.43 1.65
C SER A 141 -40.23 8.83 1.71
N GLN A 142 -39.83 9.36 2.86
CA GLN A 142 -38.44 9.70 3.14
C GLN A 142 -38.01 9.02 4.43
N THR A 143 -36.75 8.62 4.49
CA THR A 143 -36.15 7.92 5.63
C THR A 143 -34.71 8.37 5.82
N GLY A 144 -34.16 8.16 7.02
CA GLY A 144 -32.75 8.38 7.31
C GLY A 144 -31.99 7.05 7.45
N LEU A 145 -30.70 7.14 7.76
CA LEU A 145 -29.95 5.99 8.26
C LEU A 145 -30.46 5.62 9.66
N ALA A 146 -30.57 4.33 9.96
CA ALA A 146 -30.92 3.83 11.28
C ALA A 146 -29.92 4.30 12.35
N ASN A 147 -28.64 4.46 11.97
CA ASN A 147 -27.62 5.10 12.79
C ASN A 147 -27.11 6.37 12.07
N PRO A 148 -27.64 7.58 12.41
CA PRO A 148 -27.29 8.81 11.71
C PRO A 148 -25.79 9.17 11.76
N SER A 149 -25.07 8.74 12.81
CA SER A 149 -23.63 8.98 12.98
C SER A 149 -22.75 8.26 11.95
N GLN A 150 -23.32 7.34 11.16
CA GLN A 150 -22.59 6.67 10.08
C GLN A 150 -22.34 7.58 8.89
N PHE A 151 -23.13 8.64 8.69
CA PHE A 151 -22.85 9.64 7.67
C PHE A 151 -21.81 10.63 8.18
N VAL A 152 -20.66 10.72 7.52
CA VAL A 152 -19.51 11.50 8.00
C VAL A 152 -19.11 12.64 7.07
N ALA A 153 -19.21 12.45 5.76
CA ALA A 153 -18.76 13.44 4.78
C ALA A 153 -19.47 13.27 3.42
N LEU A 154 -19.34 14.27 2.55
CA LEU A 154 -19.85 14.27 1.19
C LEU A 154 -18.89 14.99 0.23
N CYS A 155 -19.08 14.77 -1.07
CA CYS A 155 -18.56 15.62 -2.13
C CYS A 155 -19.71 16.23 -2.93
N GLY A 156 -19.51 17.45 -3.43
CA GLY A 156 -20.51 18.16 -4.21
C GLY A 156 -21.55 18.88 -3.33
N HIS A 157 -22.74 19.13 -3.89
CA HIS A 157 -23.75 19.96 -3.24
C HIS A 157 -24.68 19.14 -2.34
N LYS A 158 -25.05 19.64 -1.15
CA LYS A 158 -25.91 18.91 -0.18
C LYS A 158 -27.25 18.42 -0.78
N CYS A 159 -27.86 19.18 -1.69
CA CYS A 159 -29.12 18.80 -2.37
C CYS A 159 -28.97 17.76 -3.50
N ALA A 160 -27.75 17.58 -4.01
CA ALA A 160 -27.42 16.67 -5.10
C ALA A 160 -25.93 16.32 -4.98
N PRO A 161 -25.56 15.46 -4.00
CA PRO A 161 -24.16 15.14 -3.75
C PRO A 161 -23.60 14.34 -4.93
N ASP A 162 -22.33 14.60 -5.25
CA ASP A 162 -21.56 13.81 -6.22
C ASP A 162 -21.12 12.49 -5.59
N SER A 163 -20.81 12.52 -4.30
CA SER A 163 -20.62 11.32 -3.49
C SER A 163 -20.98 11.54 -2.02
N ILE A 164 -21.27 10.45 -1.32
CA ILE A 164 -21.44 10.44 0.14
C ILE A 164 -20.51 9.41 0.76
N VAL A 165 -19.96 9.75 1.91
CA VAL A 165 -19.04 8.91 2.68
C VAL A 165 -19.74 8.48 3.95
N LEU A 166 -19.79 7.16 4.11
CA LEU A 166 -20.31 6.49 5.28
C LEU A 166 -19.17 5.81 6.03
N LYS A 167 -19.25 5.81 7.36
CA LYS A 167 -18.29 5.14 8.23
C LYS A 167 -18.98 4.00 8.97
N GLN A 168 -18.41 2.80 8.88
CA GLN A 168 -18.97 1.64 9.57
C GLN A 168 -18.89 1.86 11.09
N SER A 169 -19.95 1.57 11.83
CA SER A 169 -19.95 1.82 13.29
C SER A 169 -19.01 0.89 14.06
N SER A 170 -18.71 -0.30 13.50
CA SER A 170 -17.89 -1.33 14.15
C SER A 170 -16.42 -1.35 13.71
N LYS A 171 -16.07 -0.63 12.64
CA LYS A 171 -14.73 -0.59 12.06
C LYS A 171 -14.41 0.84 11.62
N THR A 172 -13.15 1.25 11.64
CA THR A 172 -12.74 2.58 11.13
C THR A 172 -12.79 2.70 9.60
N LEU A 173 -13.41 1.73 8.91
CA LEU A 173 -13.50 1.67 7.45
C LEU A 173 -14.63 2.55 6.94
N HIS A 174 -14.36 3.19 5.81
CA HIS A 174 -15.30 4.02 5.08
C HIS A 174 -15.90 3.29 3.89
N THR A 175 -17.04 3.78 3.44
CA THR A 175 -17.70 3.38 2.20
C THR A 175 -18.16 4.65 1.50
N GLU A 176 -17.71 4.84 0.28
CA GLU A 176 -18.09 5.95 -0.57
C GLU A 176 -19.11 5.47 -1.59
N ILE A 177 -20.24 6.18 -1.68
CA ILE A 177 -21.26 5.96 -2.70
C ILE A 177 -21.13 7.07 -3.71
N LEU A 178 -20.75 6.72 -4.94
CA LEU A 178 -20.58 7.64 -6.05
C LEU A 178 -21.89 7.76 -6.84
N PHE A 179 -22.29 8.99 -7.18
CA PHE A 179 -23.47 9.27 -7.97
C PHE A 179 -23.09 9.84 -9.34
N ASP A 180 -23.59 9.21 -10.40
CA ASP A 180 -23.54 9.78 -11.76
C ASP A 180 -24.71 9.26 -12.59
N ARG A 181 -25.77 10.06 -12.68
CA ARG A 181 -26.97 9.72 -13.46
C ARG A 181 -26.72 9.68 -14.97
N LYS A 182 -25.60 10.20 -15.46
CA LYS A 182 -25.18 10.13 -16.87
C LYS A 182 -24.16 9.02 -17.11
N GLY A 183 -23.67 8.40 -16.04
CA GLY A 183 -22.66 7.36 -16.06
C GLY A 183 -23.20 6.03 -16.55
N THR A 184 -22.29 5.11 -16.85
CA THR A 184 -22.60 3.79 -17.42
C THR A 184 -23.47 2.92 -16.50
N ARG A 185 -23.31 3.08 -15.18
CA ARG A 185 -24.05 2.32 -14.16
C ARG A 185 -25.20 3.15 -13.61
N GLY A 186 -24.95 4.42 -13.26
CA GLY A 186 -25.95 5.27 -12.64
C GLY A 186 -27.16 5.59 -13.52
N THR A 187 -27.01 5.52 -14.86
CA THR A 187 -28.18 5.63 -15.78
C THR A 187 -29.20 4.51 -15.56
N ASN A 188 -28.75 3.32 -15.14
CA ASN A 188 -29.59 2.14 -14.91
C ASN A 188 -30.00 1.97 -13.44
N ASP A 189 -29.58 2.89 -12.56
CA ASP A 189 -29.88 2.85 -11.13
C ASP A 189 -30.92 3.90 -10.75
N ASN A 190 -31.91 3.51 -9.94
CA ASN A 190 -32.99 4.42 -9.51
C ASN A 190 -32.48 5.66 -8.76
N ALA A 191 -31.43 5.49 -7.95
CA ALA A 191 -30.81 6.56 -7.16
C ALA A 191 -29.68 7.28 -7.92
N GLY A 192 -29.31 6.81 -9.10
CA GLY A 192 -28.16 7.32 -9.85
C GLY A 192 -26.81 6.83 -9.33
N ILE A 193 -26.76 5.72 -8.59
CA ILE A 193 -25.52 5.16 -8.06
C ILE A 193 -24.64 4.65 -9.20
N GLN A 194 -23.46 5.24 -9.34
CA GLN A 194 -22.45 4.85 -10.32
C GLN A 194 -21.51 3.79 -9.77
N ASP A 195 -21.11 3.89 -8.50
CA ASP A 195 -20.28 2.90 -7.83
C ASP A 195 -20.46 2.94 -6.31
N ILE A 196 -20.05 1.88 -5.64
CA ILE A 196 -19.91 1.80 -4.19
C ILE A 196 -18.50 1.31 -3.90
N LEU A 197 -17.68 2.22 -3.40
CA LEU A 197 -16.29 1.96 -3.05
C LEU A 197 -16.20 1.66 -1.57
N VAL A 198 -15.56 0.54 -1.22
CA VAL A 198 -15.31 0.17 0.17
C VAL A 198 -13.84 0.35 0.47
N GLU A 199 -13.53 1.06 1.54
CA GLU A 199 -12.19 1.18 2.06
C GLU A 199 -11.72 -0.19 2.56
N THR A 200 -10.56 -0.61 2.07
CA THR A 200 -9.82 -1.77 2.56
C THR A 200 -8.56 -1.29 3.25
N ASN A 201 -8.19 -1.96 4.34
CA ASN A 201 -6.91 -1.77 5.00
C ASN A 201 -6.01 -2.98 4.74
N ASP A 202 -6.06 -3.49 3.51
CA ASP A 202 -5.35 -4.68 3.10
C ASP A 202 -3.85 -4.37 3.01
N ALA A 203 -3.02 -5.27 3.52
CA ALA A 203 -1.57 -5.07 3.48
C ALA A 203 -1.05 -5.11 2.05
N ILE A 204 -0.15 -4.18 1.73
CA ILE A 204 0.60 -4.19 0.48
C ILE A 204 1.92 -4.90 0.73
N ILE A 205 2.17 -5.98 -0.02
CA ILE A 205 3.43 -6.71 0.03
C ILE A 205 4.28 -6.25 -1.16
N VAL A 206 5.33 -5.48 -0.88
CA VAL A 206 6.34 -5.06 -1.84
C VAL A 206 7.38 -6.18 -1.96
N ASP A 207 7.39 -6.86 -3.09
CA ASP A 207 8.09 -8.14 -3.24
C ASP A 207 9.41 -8.05 -4.00
N PHE A 208 10.51 -8.45 -3.36
CA PHE A 208 11.84 -8.53 -3.97
C PHE A 208 12.14 -9.88 -4.64
N ASN A 209 11.28 -10.90 -4.49
CA ASN A 209 11.52 -12.22 -5.10
C ASN A 209 11.46 -12.21 -6.64
N ALA A 210 10.69 -11.30 -7.22
CA ALA A 210 10.55 -11.16 -8.67
C ALA A 210 11.70 -10.37 -9.34
N VAL A 211 12.69 -9.91 -8.57
CA VAL A 211 13.79 -9.07 -9.07
C VAL A 211 14.93 -9.95 -9.57
N GLN A 212 15.44 -9.66 -10.77
CA GLN A 212 16.66 -10.29 -11.27
C GLN A 212 17.83 -10.04 -10.32
N ILE A 213 18.75 -11.00 -10.25
CA ILE A 213 19.85 -11.01 -9.27
C ILE A 213 21.03 -10.13 -9.74
N ASP A 214 20.92 -9.46 -10.89
CA ASP A 214 21.94 -8.52 -11.34
C ASP A 214 21.92 -7.22 -10.50
N GLY A 215 23.09 -6.58 -10.40
CA GLY A 215 23.27 -5.42 -9.54
C GLY A 215 22.43 -4.22 -9.96
N GLU A 216 22.20 -4.01 -11.26
CA GLU A 216 21.46 -2.86 -11.77
C GLU A 216 19.96 -2.99 -11.45
N SER A 217 19.38 -4.17 -11.69
CA SER A 217 17.99 -4.47 -11.35
C SER A 217 17.72 -4.32 -9.86
N LYS A 218 18.65 -4.76 -9.00
CA LYS A 218 18.52 -4.61 -7.55
C LYS A 218 18.60 -3.15 -7.09
N ILE A 219 19.53 -2.37 -7.64
CA ILE A 219 19.59 -0.92 -7.36
C ILE A 219 18.29 -0.24 -7.82
N GLN A 220 17.77 -0.60 -8.99
CA GLN A 220 16.51 -0.05 -9.50
C GLN A 220 15.31 -0.44 -8.60
N ALA A 221 15.30 -1.65 -8.07
CA ALA A 221 14.31 -2.10 -7.08
C ALA A 221 14.37 -1.27 -5.79
N TYR A 222 15.56 -1.00 -5.25
CA TYR A 222 15.69 -0.15 -4.05
C TYR A 222 15.23 1.29 -4.32
N ARG A 223 15.53 1.87 -5.48
CA ARG A 223 15.01 3.19 -5.86
C ARG A 223 13.48 3.20 -5.99
N ASN A 224 12.90 2.14 -6.55
CA ASN A 224 11.44 2.02 -6.62
C ASN A 224 10.82 1.94 -5.22
N LEU A 225 11.43 1.19 -4.29
CA LEU A 225 11.00 1.15 -2.90
C LEU A 225 11.07 2.54 -2.24
N GLN A 226 12.16 3.30 -2.45
CA GLN A 226 12.28 4.67 -1.93
C GLN A 226 11.16 5.58 -2.44
N SER A 227 10.90 5.59 -3.75
CA SER A 227 9.83 6.40 -4.33
C SER A 227 8.44 5.94 -3.90
N PHE A 228 8.25 4.62 -3.73
CA PHE A 228 7.00 4.06 -3.24
C PHE A 228 6.70 4.50 -1.79
N LEU A 229 7.67 4.36 -0.89
CA LEU A 229 7.48 4.76 0.51
C LEU A 229 7.33 6.28 0.67
N ARG A 230 8.03 7.08 -0.15
CA ARG A 230 7.86 8.54 -0.21
C ARG A 230 6.49 8.97 -0.77
N GLY A 231 5.83 8.11 -1.54
CA GLY A 231 4.54 8.39 -2.16
C GLY A 231 4.63 9.15 -3.49
N ASP A 232 5.80 9.17 -4.14
CA ASP A 232 6.02 9.91 -5.40
C ASP A 232 6.35 9.00 -6.59
N LEU A 233 6.07 7.70 -6.45
CA LEU A 233 6.26 6.73 -7.53
C LEU A 233 5.36 7.09 -8.73
N GLN A 234 5.99 7.21 -9.89
CA GLN A 234 5.32 7.47 -11.16
C GLN A 234 5.92 6.63 -12.29
N THR A 235 5.08 6.31 -13.27
CA THR A 235 5.47 5.62 -14.50
C THR A 235 4.60 6.07 -15.66
N PHE A 236 4.99 5.70 -16.88
CA PHE A 236 4.22 5.97 -18.09
C PHE A 236 3.64 4.66 -18.64
N THR A 237 2.37 4.69 -19.01
CA THR A 237 1.71 3.59 -19.71
C THR A 237 1.21 4.07 -21.05
N ILE A 238 1.30 3.23 -22.08
CA ILE A 238 0.77 3.54 -23.41
C ILE A 238 -0.65 2.99 -23.50
N VAL A 239 -1.64 3.88 -23.52
CA VAL A 239 -3.04 3.52 -23.72
C VAL A 239 -3.46 4.04 -25.09
N LYS A 240 -3.82 3.14 -26.01
CA LYS A 240 -4.26 3.49 -27.37
C LYS A 240 -3.26 4.38 -28.15
N GLY A 241 -1.96 4.15 -27.94
CA GLY A 241 -0.89 4.92 -28.60
C GLY A 241 -0.57 6.28 -27.97
N GLN A 242 -1.27 6.67 -26.91
CA GLN A 242 -0.96 7.87 -26.13
C GLN A 242 -0.27 7.49 -24.82
N GLN A 243 0.77 8.24 -24.45
CA GLN A 243 1.43 8.10 -23.16
C GLN A 243 0.58 8.76 -22.08
N THR A 244 0.17 7.98 -21.08
CA THR A 244 -0.54 8.44 -19.90
C THR A 244 0.36 8.27 -18.68
N ILE A 245 0.40 9.27 -17.80
CA ILE A 245 1.14 9.22 -16.55
C ILE A 245 0.30 8.47 -15.52
N CYS A 246 0.88 7.42 -14.93
CA CYS A 246 0.35 6.74 -13.75
C CYS A 246 1.15 7.20 -12.53
N ARG A 247 0.45 7.63 -11.47
CA ARG A 247 1.03 8.11 -10.20
C ARG A 247 0.26 7.54 -9.02
N MET A 248 0.90 7.49 -7.86
CA MET A 248 0.23 7.16 -6.60
C MET A 248 -0.84 8.21 -6.26
N SER A 249 -2.00 7.76 -5.80
CA SER A 249 -3.09 8.59 -5.30
C SER A 249 -2.84 8.88 -3.82
N ASN A 250 -2.85 10.17 -3.48
CA ASN A 250 -2.72 10.64 -2.11
C ASN A 250 -4.08 10.61 -1.38
N ASP A 251 -4.09 11.02 -0.12
CA ASP A 251 -5.28 11.08 0.75
C ASP A 251 -6.52 11.65 0.05
N ASN A 252 -7.67 11.02 0.27
CA ASN A 252 -8.95 11.51 -0.24
C ASN A 252 -9.50 12.58 0.70
N THR A 253 -9.85 13.74 0.15
CA THR A 253 -10.44 14.86 0.90
C THR A 253 -11.91 15.01 0.53
N PHE A 254 -12.76 15.08 1.56
CA PHE A 254 -14.20 15.26 1.46
C PHE A 254 -14.63 16.49 2.28
N THR A 255 -15.89 16.88 2.19
CA THR A 255 -16.46 17.92 3.06
C THR A 255 -17.26 17.26 4.18
N ASP A 256 -16.91 17.57 5.44
CA ASP A 256 -17.60 17.06 6.62
C ASP A 256 -19.01 17.67 6.78
N LEU A 257 -19.70 17.31 7.87
CA LEU A 257 -21.05 17.81 8.14
C LEU A 257 -21.11 19.32 8.37
N ASN A 258 -20.05 19.89 8.96
CA ASN A 258 -19.91 21.31 9.30
C ASN A 258 -19.43 22.17 8.11
N GLY A 259 -18.87 21.54 7.08
CA GLY A 259 -18.29 22.20 5.92
C GLY A 259 -16.76 22.25 5.91
N ASP A 260 -16.10 21.58 6.86
CA ASP A 260 -14.64 21.51 6.98
C ASP A 260 -14.08 20.32 6.17
N ASP A 261 -12.76 20.29 5.97
CA ASP A 261 -12.09 19.19 5.25
C ASP A 261 -12.09 17.90 6.09
N TYR A 262 -12.64 16.83 5.52
CA TYR A 262 -12.61 15.46 6.04
C TYR A 262 -11.63 14.61 5.24
N CYS A 263 -10.46 14.36 5.81
CA CYS A 263 -9.40 13.58 5.14
C CYS A 263 -9.43 12.11 5.56
N ILE A 264 -9.44 11.21 4.58
CA ILE A 264 -9.21 9.77 4.79
C ILE A 264 -7.78 9.47 4.37
N ALA A 265 -6.95 9.06 5.33
CA ALA A 265 -5.55 8.77 5.11
C ALA A 265 -5.38 7.52 4.23
N ASN A 266 -4.60 7.63 3.15
CA ASN A 266 -4.21 6.48 2.33
C ASN A 266 -2.90 5.88 2.84
N GLN A 267 -3.01 5.11 3.92
CA GLN A 267 -1.87 4.51 4.62
C GLN A 267 -2.13 3.03 4.94
N PRO A 268 -2.25 2.16 3.91
CA PRO A 268 -2.32 0.73 4.16
C PRO A 268 -1.01 0.24 4.82
N PRO A 269 -1.05 -0.82 5.64
CA PRO A 269 0.15 -1.41 6.17
C PRO A 269 1.03 -1.93 5.03
N ILE A 270 2.32 -1.61 5.07
CA ILE A 270 3.27 -2.02 4.03
C ILE A 270 4.19 -3.10 4.60
N GLN A 271 4.34 -4.18 3.84
CA GLN A 271 5.26 -5.26 4.15
C GLN A 271 6.28 -5.39 3.03
N VAL A 272 7.56 -5.24 3.34
CA VAL A 272 8.65 -5.43 2.37
C VAL A 272 9.13 -6.87 2.47
N ARG A 273 8.82 -7.68 1.45
CA ARG A 273 9.27 -9.07 1.38
C ARG A 273 10.66 -9.12 0.76
N CYS A 274 11.67 -9.43 1.58
CA CYS A 274 13.05 -9.62 1.11
C CYS A 274 13.15 -10.86 0.21
N ALA A 275 14.21 -10.89 -0.61
CA ALA A 275 14.45 -12.03 -1.49
C ALA A 275 14.66 -13.33 -0.72
N ASN A 276 14.39 -14.44 -1.40
CA ASN A 276 14.55 -15.80 -0.89
C ASN A 276 15.94 -16.03 -0.28
N GLN A 277 15.99 -16.71 0.88
CA GLN A 277 17.22 -16.91 1.66
C GLN A 277 18.31 -17.71 0.92
N SER A 278 17.95 -18.46 -0.12
CA SER A 278 18.90 -19.21 -0.95
C SER A 278 19.64 -18.35 -1.97
N LEU A 279 19.19 -17.12 -2.20
CA LEU A 279 19.77 -16.23 -3.21
C LEU A 279 21.01 -15.51 -2.66
N VAL A 280 22.02 -15.41 -3.51
CA VAL A 280 23.25 -14.66 -3.29
C VAL A 280 23.36 -13.53 -4.29
N THR A 281 24.18 -12.51 -4.01
CA THR A 281 24.24 -11.28 -4.79
C THR A 281 25.64 -10.88 -5.21
N GLU A 282 25.76 -10.36 -6.43
CA GLU A 282 26.99 -9.77 -6.99
C GLU A 282 27.28 -8.38 -6.39
N LEU A 283 26.34 -7.79 -5.63
CA LEU A 283 26.47 -6.46 -5.05
C LEU A 283 27.63 -6.33 -4.05
N LEU A 284 27.91 -7.42 -3.32
CA LEU A 284 28.95 -7.47 -2.29
C LEU A 284 29.62 -8.84 -2.29
N ARG A 285 30.95 -8.83 -2.24
CA ARG A 285 31.78 -10.02 -2.06
C ARG A 285 32.65 -9.85 -0.83
N ASP A 286 32.70 -10.90 -0.02
CA ASP A 286 33.53 -10.92 1.18
C ASP A 286 35.05 -11.00 0.86
N SER A 287 35.87 -11.00 1.92
CA SER A 287 37.33 -11.21 1.86
C SER A 287 37.79 -12.45 1.08
N LYS A 288 36.93 -13.47 0.98
CA LYS A 288 37.19 -14.74 0.29
C LYS A 288 36.61 -14.76 -1.12
N ARG A 289 36.06 -13.64 -1.61
CA ARG A 289 35.33 -13.46 -2.88
C ARG A 289 34.01 -14.23 -2.96
N THR A 290 33.49 -14.69 -1.83
CA THR A 290 32.17 -15.33 -1.75
C THR A 290 31.08 -14.27 -1.86
N LEU A 291 30.05 -14.57 -2.65
CA LEU A 291 28.89 -13.69 -2.82
C LEU A 291 28.11 -13.56 -1.52
N ALA A 292 27.68 -12.34 -1.20
CA ALA A 292 26.87 -12.09 -0.03
C ALA A 292 25.45 -12.69 -0.16
N PRO A 293 24.81 -13.11 0.94
CA PRO A 293 23.41 -13.49 0.95
C PRO A 293 22.50 -12.30 0.60
N GLN A 294 21.66 -12.43 -0.42
CA GLN A 294 20.79 -11.34 -0.89
C GLN A 294 19.78 -10.92 0.18
N VAL A 295 19.27 -11.87 0.98
CA VAL A 295 18.29 -11.60 2.04
C VAL A 295 18.81 -10.62 3.10
N ILE A 296 20.10 -10.71 3.44
CA ILE A 296 20.74 -9.84 4.43
C ILE A 296 20.96 -8.44 3.85
N VAL A 297 21.42 -8.37 2.60
CA VAL A 297 21.58 -7.11 1.88
C VAL A 297 20.22 -6.41 1.73
N ASP A 298 19.17 -7.14 1.34
CA ASP A 298 17.81 -6.62 1.24
C ASP A 298 17.31 -6.10 2.60
N ALA A 299 17.50 -6.85 3.69
CA ALA A 299 17.04 -6.46 5.02
C ALA A 299 17.68 -5.15 5.50
N VAL A 300 19.01 -5.01 5.37
CA VAL A 300 19.74 -3.80 5.79
C VAL A 300 19.33 -2.60 4.94
N VAL A 301 19.34 -2.73 3.61
CA VAL A 301 19.04 -1.63 2.70
C VAL A 301 17.56 -1.21 2.81
N ALA A 302 16.63 -2.17 2.88
CA ALA A 302 15.22 -1.88 3.09
C ALA A 302 15.00 -1.17 4.43
N SER A 303 15.68 -1.59 5.51
CA SER A 303 15.57 -0.92 6.83
C SER A 303 16.05 0.52 6.78
N CYS A 304 17.15 0.80 6.07
CA CYS A 304 17.62 2.18 5.86
C CYS A 304 16.55 3.03 5.17
N ILE A 305 15.95 2.49 4.11
CA ILE A 305 14.91 3.16 3.31
C ILE A 305 13.63 3.37 4.12
N ILE A 306 13.24 2.37 4.93
CA ILE A 306 12.05 2.43 5.81
C ILE A 306 12.22 3.51 6.87
N ARG A 307 13.36 3.56 7.56
CA ARG A 307 13.61 4.54 8.64
C ARG A 307 13.57 5.98 8.12
N LYS A 308 14.11 6.20 6.92
CA LYS A 308 13.96 7.49 6.21
C LYS A 308 12.47 7.82 6.00
N ALA A 309 11.71 6.89 5.42
CA ALA A 309 10.30 7.10 5.15
C ALA A 309 9.49 7.36 6.43
N GLN A 310 9.81 6.69 7.53
CA GLN A 310 9.17 6.89 8.85
C GLN A 310 9.43 8.29 9.44
N THR A 311 10.55 8.91 9.11
CA THR A 311 10.86 10.28 9.52
C THR A 311 9.99 11.30 8.76
N GLU A 312 9.61 10.98 7.52
CA GLU A 312 8.81 11.84 6.65
C GLU A 312 7.30 11.59 6.79
N GLN A 313 6.89 10.35 7.07
CA GLN A 313 5.51 9.88 7.16
C GLN A 313 5.36 8.80 8.23
N SER A 314 4.37 8.91 9.13
CA SER A 314 4.10 7.91 10.18
C SER A 314 3.42 6.65 9.61
N ARG A 315 4.07 5.94 8.67
CA ARG A 315 3.60 4.68 8.09
C ARG A 315 4.25 3.48 8.78
N GLU A 316 3.43 2.51 9.16
CA GLU A 316 3.91 1.24 9.67
C GLU A 316 4.40 0.37 8.50
N VAL A 317 5.72 0.16 8.44
CA VAL A 317 6.37 -0.67 7.43
C VAL A 317 7.16 -1.76 8.12
N THR A 318 6.94 -3.01 7.73
CA THR A 318 7.58 -4.18 8.34
C THR A 318 8.34 -5.00 7.30
N LEU A 319 9.37 -5.72 7.74
CA LEU A 319 10.10 -6.67 6.91
C LEU A 319 9.45 -8.05 6.97
N LEU A 320 9.42 -8.73 5.83
CA LEU A 320 8.85 -10.06 5.65
C LEU A 320 9.84 -10.97 4.91
N LEU A 321 9.79 -12.27 5.21
CA LEU A 321 10.48 -13.31 4.43
C LEU A 321 9.46 -14.21 3.76
N GLU A 322 9.85 -14.85 2.66
CA GLU A 322 8.99 -15.84 1.98
C GLU A 322 8.66 -17.03 2.88
N LYS A 323 9.62 -17.48 3.69
CA LYS A 323 9.48 -18.54 4.69
C LYS A 323 10.23 -18.15 5.94
N GLY A 324 9.66 -18.39 7.12
CA GLY A 324 10.32 -18.03 8.37
C GLY A 324 10.31 -16.53 8.63
N SER A 325 10.99 -16.08 9.68
CA SER A 325 11.03 -14.68 10.11
C SER A 325 12.44 -14.24 10.51
N PHE A 326 12.69 -12.92 10.50
CA PHE A 326 13.89 -12.37 11.13
C PHE A 326 13.78 -12.50 12.65
N THR A 327 14.85 -12.96 13.29
CA THR A 327 14.88 -13.07 14.75
C THR A 327 15.02 -11.68 15.39
N PRO A 328 14.68 -11.52 16.68
CA PRO A 328 14.97 -10.28 17.41
C PRO A 328 16.46 -9.91 17.39
N ALA A 329 17.35 -10.90 17.34
CA ALA A 329 18.80 -10.66 17.22
C ALA A 329 19.16 -10.03 15.88
N MET A 330 18.52 -10.42 14.78
CA MET A 330 18.70 -9.76 13.48
C MET A 330 18.20 -8.33 13.51
N MET A 331 17.01 -8.09 14.05
CA MET A 331 16.44 -6.74 14.13
C MET A 331 17.30 -5.82 14.99
N GLN A 332 17.74 -6.29 16.17
CA GLN A 332 18.66 -5.55 17.03
C GLN A 332 19.96 -5.24 16.30
N ARG A 333 20.52 -6.22 15.56
CA ARG A 333 21.77 -6.02 14.82
C ARG A 333 21.64 -5.01 13.69
N ILE A 334 20.46 -4.94 13.06
CA ILE A 334 20.12 -3.89 12.09
C ILE A 334 20.02 -2.54 12.80
N ASP A 335 19.35 -2.48 13.96
CA ASP A 335 19.19 -1.24 14.74
C ASP A 335 20.54 -0.70 15.23
N ASP A 336 21.44 -1.58 15.67
CA ASP A 336 22.80 -1.22 16.08
C ASP A 336 23.58 -0.51 14.96
N ILE A 337 23.34 -0.84 13.68
CA ILE A 337 23.99 -0.16 12.54
C ILE A 337 23.60 1.33 12.50
N PHE A 338 22.41 1.67 12.99
CA PHE A 338 21.86 3.02 12.96
C PHE A 338 22.15 3.84 14.22
N GLU A 339 22.62 3.21 15.30
CA GLU A 339 22.93 3.88 16.58
C GLU A 339 24.42 4.23 16.75
N LEU A 340 25.28 3.80 15.82
CA LEU A 340 26.74 4.00 15.82
C LEU A 340 27.17 5.33 15.18
#